data_AF-A0A652YZQ0-F1
#
_entry.id   AF-A0A652YZQ0-F1
#
_cell.length_a   1.000
_cell.length_b   1.000
_cell.length_c   1.000
_cell.angle_alpha   90.00
_cell.angle_beta   90.00
_cell.angle_gamma   90.00
#
_symmetry.space_group_name_H-M   'P 1'
#
loop_
_entity.id
_entity.type
_entity.pdbx_description
1 polymer ?
#
loop_
_entity_poly.entity_id
_entity_poly.type
_entity_poly.pdbx_seq_one_letter_code
_entity_poly.pdbx_strand_id
1 'polypeptide(L)'
;MIILLIRGNILGLLMFVAVSPIALIGGFLLKLADPITMCCVGVALVAIDLLVRFRSRPSKGWLTQREFGGTLFFLPVWAFGIVVVCLNIAKALLR
;
A
#
# COMPACT_ATOMS: atom_id res chain seq x y z
N MET A 1 2.32 -4.61 24.38
CA MET A 1 2.11 -5.26 23.06
C MET A 1 0.83 -4.76 22.38
N ILE A 2 -0.31 -4.74 23.08
CA ILE A 2 -1.61 -4.26 22.55
C ILE A 2 -1.55 -2.80 22.07
N ILE A 3 -0.92 -1.89 22.82
CA ILE A 3 -0.79 -0.47 22.46
C ILE A 3 0.00 -0.27 21.15
N LEU A 4 1.04 -1.09 20.90
CA LEU A 4 1.84 -1.04 19.68
C LEU A 4 1.05 -1.52 18.45
N LEU A 5 0.23 -2.56 18.62
CA LEU A 5 -0.68 -3.06 17.58
C LEU A 5 -1.76 -2.04 17.22
N ILE A 6 -2.33 -1.37 18.23
CA ILE A 6 -3.32 -0.29 18.02
C ILE A 6 -2.68 0.87 17.24
N ARG A 7 -1.44 1.26 17.58
CA ARG A 7 -0.69 2.30 16.85
C ARG A 7 -0.49 1.96 15.38
N GLY A 8 -0.05 0.74 15.06
CA GLY A 8 0.16 0.30 13.68
C GLY A 8 -1.14 0.28 12.88
N ASN A 9 -2.24 -0.22 13.46
CA ASN A 9 -3.54 -0.25 12.80
C ASN A 9 -4.12 1.15 12.56
N ILE A 10 -3.97 2.07 13.53
CA ILE A 10 -4.39 3.47 13.37
C ILE A 10 -3.56 4.13 12.26
N LEU A 11 -2.26 3.88 12.18
CA LEU A 11 -1.42 4.40 11.11
C LEU A 11 -1.89 3.90 9.74
N GLY A 12 -2.18 2.59 9.62
CA GLY A 12 -2.73 2.02 8.38
C GLY A 12 -4.07 2.64 7.98
N LEU A 13 -4.96 2.88 8.95
CA LEU A 13 -6.24 3.57 8.72
C LEU A 13 -6.03 5.01 8.24
N LEU A 14 -5.13 5.76 8.87
CA LEU A 14 -4.79 7.13 8.48
C LEU A 14 -4.22 7.19 7.06
N MET A 15 -3.35 6.24 6.70
CA MET A 15 -2.82 6.13 5.34
C MET A 15 -3.93 5.84 4.33
N PHE A 16 -4.85 4.93 4.65
CA PHE A 16 -5.98 4.63 3.78
C PHE A 16 -6.87 5.85 3.55
N VAL A 17 -7.20 6.60 4.61
CA VAL A 17 -7.95 7.86 4.52
C VAL A 17 -7.19 8.89 3.67
N ALA A 18 -5.88 9.02 3.86
CA ALA A 18 -5.06 9.96 3.10
C ALA A 18 -5.00 9.66 1.60
N VAL A 19 -5.11 8.38 1.20
CA VAL A 19 -5.06 7.96 -0.21
C VAL A 19 -6.45 7.86 -0.85
N SER A 20 -7.53 7.86 -0.06
CA SER A 20 -8.91 7.84 -0.56
C SER A 20 -9.25 8.92 -1.62
N PRO A 21 -8.66 10.14 -1.62
CA PRO A 21 -8.90 11.10 -2.68
C PRO A 21 -8.41 10.64 -4.06
N ILE A 22 -7.36 9.82 -4.12
CA ILE A 22 -6.86 9.25 -5.39
C ILE A 22 -7.89 8.29 -5.98
N ALA A 23 -8.52 7.47 -5.14
CA ALA A 23 -9.60 6.58 -5.56
C ALA A 23 -10.83 7.38 -6.01
N LEU A 24 -11.21 8.43 -5.26
CA LEU A 24 -12.33 9.30 -5.59
C LEU A 24 -12.10 10.03 -6.92
N ILE A 25 -10.93 10.64 -7.11
CA ILE A 25 -10.62 11.38 -8.32
C ILE A 25 -10.45 10.43 -9.52
N GLY A 26 -9.69 9.36 -9.36
CA GLY A 26 -9.43 8.39 -10.43
C GLY A 26 -10.71 7.69 -10.90
N GLY A 27 -11.51 7.19 -9.95
CA GLY A 27 -12.71 6.42 -10.25
C GLY A 27 -13.92 7.28 -10.63
N PHE A 28 -14.23 8.34 -9.89
CA PHE A 28 -15.46 9.13 -10.11
C PHE A 28 -15.27 10.30 -11.07
N LEU A 29 -14.21 11.10 -10.89
CA LEU A 29 -14.00 12.32 -11.70
C LEU A 29 -13.40 11.99 -13.06
N LEU A 30 -12.34 11.18 -13.08
CA LEU A 30 -11.60 10.83 -14.29
C LEU A 30 -12.13 9.58 -14.99
N LYS A 31 -13.01 8.80 -14.33
CA LYS A 31 -13.57 7.54 -14.85
C LYS A 31 -12.50 6.60 -15.41
N LEU A 32 -11.33 6.58 -14.77
CA LEU A 32 -10.23 5.69 -15.16
C LEU A 32 -10.65 4.24 -14.93
N ALA A 33 -10.11 3.33 -15.74
CA ALA A 33 -10.31 1.91 -15.53
C ALA A 33 -9.88 1.51 -14.11
N ASP A 34 -10.72 0.72 -13.43
CA ASP A 34 -10.49 0.27 -12.06
C ASP A 34 -9.07 -0.28 -11.82
N PRO A 35 -8.43 -1.03 -12.74
CA PRO A 35 -7.07 -1.50 -12.56
C PRO A 35 -6.05 -0.36 -12.42
N ILE A 36 -6.21 0.72 -13.19
CA ILE A 36 -5.30 1.88 -13.19
C ILE A 36 -5.47 2.63 -11.87
N THR A 37 -6.71 2.91 -11.47
CA THR A 37 -7.02 3.59 -10.20
C THR A 37 -6.49 2.81 -9.01
N MET A 38 -6.68 1.48 -8.99
CA MET A 38 -6.18 0.60 -7.94
C MET A 38 -4.65 0.55 -7.89
N CYS A 39 -3.97 0.54 -9.04
CA CYS A 39 -2.51 0.64 -9.08
C CYS A 39 -2.02 1.96 -8.49
N CYS A 40 -2.63 3.09 -8.87
CA CYS A 40 -2.28 4.42 -8.34
C CYS A 40 -2.45 4.51 -6.83
N VAL A 41 -3.57 4.00 -6.31
CA VAL A 41 -3.84 3.90 -4.86
C VAL A 41 -2.77 3.05 -4.17
N GLY A 42 -2.45 1.88 -4.73
CA GLY A 42 -1.42 0.99 -4.20
C GLY A 42 -0.03 1.63 -4.16
N VAL A 43 0.37 2.34 -5.22
CA VAL A 43 1.66 3.06 -5.27
C VAL A 43 1.70 4.16 -4.21
N ALA A 44 0.63 4.97 -4.11
CA ALA A 44 0.56 6.06 -3.16
C ALA A 44 0.64 5.59 -1.70
N LEU A 45 -0.02 4.47 -1.37
CA LEU A 45 0.05 3.87 -0.03
C LEU A 45 1.47 3.42 0.33
N VAL A 46 2.17 2.76 -0.60
CA VAL A 46 3.57 2.36 -0.41
C VAL A 46 4.48 3.57 -0.25
N ALA A 47 4.28 4.60 -1.07
CA ALA A 47 5.07 5.83 -0.99
C ALA A 47 4.89 6.54 0.36
N ILE A 48 3.65 6.63 0.87
CA ILE A 48 3.36 7.24 2.17
C ILE A 48 3.93 6.38 3.31
N ASP A 49 3.80 5.04 3.25
CA ASP A 49 4.40 4.14 4.25
C ASP A 49 5.93 4.32 4.32
N LEU A 50 6.59 4.38 3.16
CA LEU A 50 8.02 4.66 3.08
C LEU A 50 8.37 6.06 3.61
N LEU A 51 7.58 7.08 3.28
CA LEU A 51 7.84 8.47 3.69
C LEU A 51 7.68 8.65 5.21
N VAL A 52 6.70 7.97 5.83
CA VAL A 52 6.54 7.94 7.29
C VAL A 52 7.73 7.23 7.93
N ARG A 53 8.13 6.07 7.40
CA ARG A 53 9.26 5.29 7.93
C ARG A 53 10.60 6.00 7.73
N PHE A 54 10.74 6.82 6.70
CA PHE A 54 11.97 7.55 6.39
C PHE A 54 12.43 8.43 7.57
N ARG A 55 11.50 8.91 8.38
CA ARG A 55 11.81 9.66 9.63
C ARG A 55 12.59 8.82 10.63
N SER A 56 12.40 7.51 10.62
CA SER A 56 13.08 6.55 11.48
C SER A 56 14.31 5.91 10.86
N ARG A 57 14.81 6.40 9.70
CA ARG A 57 16.01 5.87 9.02
C ARG A 57 17.25 5.64 9.93
N PRO A 58 17.52 6.46 10.96
CA PRO A 58 18.74 6.30 11.76
C PRO A 58 18.74 5.02 12.60
N SER A 59 17.57 4.41 12.82
CA SER A 59 17.41 3.22 13.63
C SER A 59 17.69 1.94 12.83
N LYS A 60 18.43 0.98 13.40
CA LYS A 60 18.60 -0.36 12.80
C LYS A 60 17.24 -1.02 12.60
N GLY A 61 16.99 -1.57 11.41
CA GLY A 61 15.74 -2.23 11.07
C GLY A 61 14.54 -1.28 10.90
N TRP A 62 14.78 -0.02 10.53
CA TRP A 62 13.73 1.01 10.38
C TRP A 62 12.56 0.62 9.46
N LEU A 63 12.81 -0.18 8.42
CA LEU A 63 11.77 -0.71 7.54
C LEU A 63 10.87 -1.75 8.22
N THR A 64 11.34 -2.38 9.31
CA THR A 64 10.65 -3.50 9.98
C THR A 64 10.32 -3.19 11.45
N GLN A 65 10.18 -1.90 11.80
CA GLN A 65 9.88 -1.53 13.18
C GLN A 65 8.45 -1.92 13.57
N ARG A 66 8.32 -2.52 14.75
CA ARG A 66 7.03 -2.94 15.33
C ARG A 66 6.05 -1.77 15.54
N GLU A 67 6.56 -0.56 15.71
CA GLU A 67 5.77 0.67 15.87
C GLU A 67 4.98 1.04 14.61
N PHE A 68 5.47 0.62 13.44
CA PHE A 68 4.82 0.80 12.14
C PHE A 68 4.17 -0.51 11.65
N GLY A 69 3.86 -1.44 12.56
CA GLY A 69 3.25 -2.72 12.21
C GLY A 69 4.25 -3.83 11.81
N GLY A 70 5.55 -3.62 11.98
CA GLY A 70 6.58 -4.68 11.89
C GLY A 70 7.06 -5.01 10.48
N THR A 71 6.20 -5.07 9.49
CA THR A 71 6.56 -5.19 8.07
C THR A 71 6.06 -3.96 7.31
N LEU A 72 6.60 -3.71 6.11
CA LEU A 72 5.98 -2.78 5.16
C LEU A 72 4.53 -3.25 4.96
N PHE A 73 3.58 -2.49 5.51
CA PHE A 73 2.20 -2.94 5.69
C PHE A 73 1.56 -3.34 4.35
N PHE A 74 1.99 -2.69 3.27
CA PHE A 74 1.48 -2.87 1.92
C PHE A 74 2.26 -3.87 1.05
N LEU A 75 3.40 -4.39 1.50
CA LEU A 75 4.20 -5.32 0.71
C LEU A 75 3.46 -6.64 0.39
N PRO A 76 2.76 -7.29 1.35
CA PRO A 76 2.00 -8.51 1.08
C PRO A 76 0.87 -8.28 0.08
N VAL A 77 0.18 -7.13 0.18
CA VAL A 77 -0.92 -6.75 -0.72
C VAL A 77 -0.38 -6.54 -2.14
N TRP A 78 0.77 -5.89 -2.28
CA TRP A 78 1.44 -5.71 -3.57
C TRP A 78 1.94 -7.01 -4.17
N ALA A 79 2.53 -7.90 -3.36
CA ALA A 79 2.97 -9.22 -3.82
C ALA A 79 1.78 -10.01 -4.41
N PHE A 80 0.63 -9.99 -3.73
CA PHE A 80 -0.60 -10.58 -4.24
C PHE A 80 -1.06 -9.92 -5.57
N GLY A 81 -1.05 -8.59 -5.64
CA GLY A 81 -1.40 -7.86 -6.85
C GLY A 81 -0.50 -8.21 -8.05
N ILE A 82 0.81 -8.23 -7.85
CA ILE A 82 1.79 -8.61 -8.88
C ILE A 82 1.53 -10.04 -9.37
N VAL A 83 1.29 -10.99 -8.45
CA VAL A 83 0.97 -12.39 -8.81
C VAL A 83 -0.26 -12.45 -9.70
N VAL A 84 -1.34 -11.74 -9.33
CA VAL A 84 -2.58 -11.71 -10.12
C VAL A 84 -2.35 -11.10 -11.51
N VAL A 85 -1.57 -10.02 -11.62
CA VAL A 85 -1.21 -9.43 -12.92
C VAL A 85 -0.42 -10.43 -13.76
N CYS A 86 0.59 -11.09 -13.17
CA CYS A 86 1.40 -12.10 -13.86
C CYS A 86 0.55 -13.26 -14.36
N LEU A 87 -0.39 -13.76 -13.55
CA LEU A 87 -1.31 -14.84 -13.96
C LEU A 87 -2.22 -14.42 -15.12
N ASN A 88 -2.71 -13.18 -15.12
CA ASN A 88 -3.52 -12.67 -16.23
C ASN A 88 -2.71 -12.50 -17.51
N ILE A 89 -1.46 -12.01 -17.41
CA ILE A 89 -0.55 -11.91 -18.56
C ILE A 89 -0.24 -13.30 -19.11
N ALA A 90 0.11 -14.27 -18.25
CA ALA A 90 0.36 -15.64 -18.67
C ALA A 90 -0.86 -16.26 -19.37
N LYS A 91 -2.06 -16.05 -18.82
CA LYS A 91 -3.30 -16.52 -19.44
C LYS A 91 -3.56 -15.84 -20.80
N ALA A 92 -3.23 -14.57 -20.96
CA ALA A 92 -3.38 -13.85 -22.22
C ALA A 92 -2.39 -14.33 -23.30
N LEU A 93 -1.17 -14.72 -22.91
CA LEU A 93 -0.14 -15.25 -23.82
C LEU A 93 -0.38 -16.70 -24.23
N LEU A 94 -1.04 -17.50 -23.38
CA LEU A 94 -1.40 -18.89 -23.64
C LEU A 94 -2.71 -19.05 -24.43
N ARG A 95 -3.36 -17.94 -24.77
CA ARG A 95 -4.60 -17.90 -25.54
C ARG A 95 -4.32 -17.47 -26.97
#